data_AF-A0A132MXR9-F1
#
_entry.id   AF-A0A132MXR9-F1
#
_cell.length_a   1.000
_cell.length_b   1.000
_cell.length_c   1.000
_cell.angle_alpha   90.00
_cell.angle_beta   90.00
_cell.angle_gamma   90.00
#
_symmetry.space_group_name_H-M   'P 1'
#
loop_
_entity.id
_entity.type
_entity.pdbx_description
1 polymer ?
#
loop_
_entity_poly.entity_id
_entity_poly.type
_entity_poly.pdbx_seq_one_letter_code
_entity_poly.pdbx_strand_id
1 'polypeptide(L)'
;MKARAKHWYVKGRLGAFHIRETRSATSRILETVPAGRGAWCWNQQRDCGPAYRGGKYRCSRSTPQYSDWIPVATSNRKKGWVARHCVYATYE
;
A
#
# COMPACT_ATOMS: atom_id res chain seq x y z
N MET A 1 2.34 16.39 -25.97
CA MET A 1 2.18 15.28 -24.99
C MET A 1 1.43 15.82 -23.78
N LYS A 2 0.27 15.28 -23.39
CA LYS A 2 -0.36 15.69 -22.12
C LYS A 2 0.55 15.23 -20.99
N ALA A 3 1.04 16.16 -20.18
CA ALA A 3 1.74 15.82 -18.94
C ALA A 3 0.83 14.91 -18.11
N ARG A 4 1.32 13.74 -17.72
CA ARG A 4 0.59 12.87 -16.80
C ARG A 4 0.45 13.66 -15.49
N ALA A 5 -0.78 13.78 -14.99
CA ALA A 5 -0.97 14.40 -13.68
C ALA A 5 -0.15 13.62 -12.66
N LYS A 6 0.49 14.32 -11.72
CA LYS A 6 1.25 13.70 -10.64
C LYS A 6 0.30 13.16 -9.59
N HIS A 7 0.61 11.99 -9.07
CA HIS A 7 -0.22 11.29 -8.12
C HIS A 7 0.59 10.62 -7.02
N TRP A 8 -0.03 10.42 -5.87
CA TRP A 8 0.51 9.63 -4.79
C TRP A 8 0.43 8.14 -5.13
N TYR A 9 1.57 7.48 -5.00
CA TYR A 9 1.73 6.03 -5.07
C TYR A 9 2.40 5.53 -3.79
N VAL A 10 2.21 4.24 -3.48
CA VAL A 10 3.06 3.53 -2.54
C VAL A 10 4.03 2.61 -3.27
N LYS A 11 5.26 2.51 -2.77
CA LYS A 11 6.25 1.52 -3.18
C LYS A 11 6.69 0.71 -1.97
N GLY A 12 7.06 -0.55 -2.18
CA GLY A 12 7.52 -1.42 -1.10
C GLY A 12 8.88 -0.99 -0.55
N ARG A 13 9.01 -0.96 0.78
CA ARG A 13 10.30 -0.67 1.46
C ARG A 13 11.29 -1.82 1.37
N LEU A 14 10.79 -3.05 1.32
CA LEU A 14 11.58 -4.29 1.38
C LEU A 14 11.36 -5.18 0.15
N GLY A 15 10.99 -4.56 -0.99
CA GLY A 15 10.70 -5.26 -2.23
C GLY A 15 9.20 -5.35 -2.53
N ALA A 16 8.73 -6.54 -2.92
CA ALA A 16 7.33 -6.75 -3.24
C ALA A 16 6.44 -6.57 -2.00
N PHE A 17 5.17 -6.21 -2.21
CA PHE A 17 4.19 -6.08 -1.15
C PHE A 17 2.80 -6.55 -1.58
N HIS A 18 1.93 -6.81 -0.62
CA HIS A 18 0.58 -7.30 -0.88
C HIS A 18 -0.48 -6.24 -0.60
N ILE A 19 -1.40 -6.08 -1.54
CA ILE A 19 -2.67 -5.37 -1.35
C ILE A 19 -3.67 -6.40 -0.85
N ARG A 20 -4.29 -6.13 0.29
CA ARG A 20 -5.24 -7.03 0.96
C ARG A 20 -6.65 -6.49 0.95
N GLU A 21 -7.63 -7.38 1.03
CA GLU A 21 -9.04 -7.01 0.95
C GLU A 21 -9.51 -6.20 2.16
N THR A 22 -9.00 -6.52 3.35
CA THR A 22 -9.26 -5.76 4.58
C THR A 22 -7.96 -5.42 5.29
N ARG A 23 -8.04 -4.60 6.35
CA ARG A 23 -6.91 -4.20 7.19
C ARG A 23 -6.47 -5.33 8.11
N SER A 24 -6.18 -6.50 7.54
CA SER A 24 -5.83 -7.70 8.30
C SER A 24 -4.79 -8.53 7.56
N ALA A 25 -3.82 -9.04 8.30
CA ALA A 25 -2.79 -9.97 7.84
C ALA A 25 -3.36 -11.29 7.30
N THR A 26 -4.54 -11.69 7.77
CA THR A 26 -5.20 -12.95 7.38
C THR A 26 -6.21 -12.77 6.26
N SER A 27 -6.55 -11.53 5.90
CA SER A 27 -7.47 -11.28 4.80
C SER A 27 -6.83 -11.65 3.46
N ARG A 28 -7.71 -11.99 2.50
CA ARG A 28 -7.35 -12.35 1.15
C ARG A 28 -6.44 -11.30 0.50
N ILE A 29 -5.40 -11.78 -0.18
CA ILE A 29 -4.55 -10.94 -1.02
C ILE A 29 -5.33 -10.64 -2.32
N LEU A 30 -5.54 -9.37 -2.61
CA LEU A 30 -6.13 -8.90 -3.86
C LEU A 30 -5.10 -8.83 -4.98
N GLU A 31 -3.88 -8.39 -4.66
CA GLU A 31 -2.79 -8.22 -5.61
C GLU A 31 -1.44 -8.30 -4.89
N THR A 32 -0.44 -8.88 -5.56
CA THR A 32 0.97 -8.77 -5.16
C THR A 32 1.65 -7.79 -6.10
N VAL A 33 2.15 -6.69 -5.56
CA VAL A 33 2.85 -5.65 -6.32
C VAL A 33 4.35 -5.99 -6.33
N PRO A 34 4.97 -6.20 -7.50
CA PRO A 34 6.39 -6.54 -7.59
C PRO A 34 7.29 -5.42 -7.07
N ALA A 35 8.52 -5.78 -6.68
CA ALA A 35 9.54 -4.80 -6.28
C ALA A 35 9.78 -3.76 -7.39
N GLY A 36 9.97 -2.49 -7.00
CA GLY A 36 10.15 -1.37 -7.93
C GLY A 36 8.87 -0.86 -8.60
N ARG A 37 7.76 -1.60 -8.52
CA ARG A 37 6.44 -1.15 -8.97
C ARG A 37 5.69 -0.48 -7.81
N GLY A 38 4.74 0.40 -8.16
CA GLY A 38 3.94 1.13 -7.19
C GLY A 38 2.44 0.83 -7.32
N ALA A 39 1.72 0.96 -6.21
CA ALA A 39 0.25 0.93 -6.20
C ALA A 39 -0.30 2.34 -6.00
N TRP A 40 -1.37 2.66 -6.71
CA TRP A 40 -1.98 3.99 -6.65
C TRP A 40 -2.62 4.22 -5.28
N CYS A 41 -2.43 5.40 -4.71
CA CYS A 41 -3.03 5.72 -3.41
C CYS A 41 -4.51 6.06 -3.56
N TRP A 42 -5.37 5.40 -2.78
CA TRP A 42 -6.81 5.64 -2.86
C TRP A 42 -7.15 7.09 -2.46
N ASN A 43 -6.39 7.66 -1.52
CA ASN A 43 -6.46 9.07 -1.16
C ASN A 43 -5.23 9.81 -1.71
N GLN A 44 -5.48 10.91 -2.42
CA GLN A 44 -4.49 11.74 -3.12
C GLN A 44 -4.15 13.06 -2.40
N GLN A 45 -4.62 13.27 -1.17
CA GLN A 45 -4.39 14.51 -0.41
C GLN A 45 -2.91 14.71 -0.03
N ARG A 46 -2.31 13.76 0.71
CA ARG A 46 -0.91 13.81 1.16
C ARG A 46 -0.46 12.45 1.69
N ASP A 47 0.71 11.94 1.27
CA ASP A 47 1.32 10.70 1.79
C ASP A 47 0.31 9.53 1.87
N CYS A 48 -0.51 9.38 0.82
CA CYS A 48 -1.56 8.37 0.68
C CYS A 48 -2.68 8.42 1.73
N GLY A 49 -2.79 9.55 2.45
CA GLY A 49 -3.82 9.84 3.43
C GLY A 49 -3.55 9.26 4.83
N PRO A 50 -4.57 9.28 5.70
CA PRO A 50 -4.43 8.80 7.06
C PRO A 50 -4.22 7.28 7.12
N ALA A 51 -3.50 6.84 8.15
CA ALA A 51 -3.44 5.44 8.52
C ALA A 51 -4.70 5.03 9.30
N TYR A 52 -5.10 3.78 9.14
CA TYR A 52 -6.23 3.18 9.82
C TYR A 52 -5.75 1.95 10.60
N ARG A 53 -6.22 1.82 11.85
CA ARG A 53 -5.92 0.65 12.68
C ARG A 53 -6.59 -0.61 12.10
N GLY A 54 -5.90 -1.74 12.28
CA GLY A 54 -6.34 -3.08 11.87
C GLY A 54 -5.49 -4.19 12.51
N GLY A 55 -5.45 -5.35 11.88
CA GLY A 55 -4.63 -6.49 12.31
C GLY A 55 -3.13 -6.21 12.24
N LYS A 56 -2.35 -6.83 13.12
CA LYS A 56 -0.89 -6.72 13.15
C LYS A 56 -0.28 -7.42 11.93
N TYR A 57 0.60 -6.75 11.21
CA TYR A 57 1.30 -7.28 10.05
C TYR A 57 2.80 -7.02 10.16
N ARG A 58 3.62 -7.94 9.61
CA ARG A 58 5.07 -7.77 9.44
C ARG A 58 5.41 -7.85 7.96
N CYS A 59 6.33 -7.03 7.49
CA CYS A 59 6.74 -6.99 6.08
C CYS A 59 7.64 -8.17 5.71
N SER A 60 8.46 -8.62 6.66
CA SER A 60 9.33 -9.78 6.57
C SER A 60 9.41 -10.48 7.92
N ARG A 61 10.09 -11.64 8.01
CA ARG A 61 10.24 -12.37 9.26
C ARG A 61 10.98 -11.57 10.35
N SER A 62 11.91 -10.68 9.97
CA SER A 62 12.76 -9.90 10.87
C SER A 62 12.21 -8.51 11.22
N THR A 63 11.14 -8.06 10.57
CA THR A 63 10.56 -6.73 10.85
C THR A 63 9.58 -6.78 12.01
N PRO A 64 9.48 -5.71 12.83
CA PRO A 64 8.43 -5.60 13.84
C PRO A 64 7.04 -5.61 13.21
N GLN A 65 6.04 -5.96 14.03
CA GLN A 65 4.64 -5.93 13.61
C GLN A 65 4.00 -4.59 13.95
N TYR A 66 3.27 -4.02 12.98
CA TYR A 66 2.45 -2.83 13.20
C TYR A 66 1.01 -3.06 12.72
N SER A 67 0.09 -2.26 13.24
CA SER A 67 -1.35 -2.35 12.97
C SER A 67 -1.88 -1.20 12.11
N ASP A 68 -1.00 -0.42 11.48
CA ASP A 68 -1.35 0.72 10.65
C ASP A 68 -1.44 0.33 9.18
N TRP A 69 -2.59 0.62 8.58
CA TRP A 69 -2.92 0.30 7.20
C TRP A 69 -3.33 1.55 6.43
N ILE A 70 -3.01 1.60 5.14
CA ILE A 70 -3.44 2.69 4.25
C ILE A 70 -4.20 2.11 3.06
N PRO A 71 -5.22 2.84 2.56
CA PRO A 71 -6.01 2.40 1.43
C PRO A 71 -5.28 2.67 0.11
N VAL A 72 -5.23 1.67 -0.75
CA VAL A 72 -4.61 1.73 -2.08
C VAL A 72 -5.53 1.12 -3.13
N ALA A 73 -5.25 1.36 -4.39
CA ALA A 73 -5.92 0.72 -5.50
C ALA A 73 -5.04 -0.37 -6.13
N THR A 74 -5.64 -1.51 -6.42
CA THR A 74 -5.09 -2.51 -7.33
C THR A 74 -5.04 -1.99 -8.76
N SER A 75 -4.32 -2.69 -9.63
CA SER A 75 -4.24 -2.42 -11.07
C SER A 75 -5.61 -2.38 -11.76
N ASN A 76 -6.58 -3.16 -11.28
CA ASN A 76 -7.98 -3.15 -11.75
C ASN A 76 -8.89 -2.14 -11.00
N ARG A 77 -8.31 -1.15 -10.32
CA ARG A 77 -9.01 -0.06 -9.61
C ARG A 77 -9.91 -0.51 -8.43
N LYS A 78 -9.70 -1.71 -7.89
CA LYS A 78 -10.37 -2.14 -6.66
C LYS A 78 -9.64 -1.55 -5.45
N LYS A 79 -10.41 -1.06 -4.47
CA LYS A 79 -9.87 -0.62 -3.18
C LYS A 79 -9.33 -1.81 -2.39
N GLY A 80 -8.14 -1.67 -1.85
CA GLY A 80 -7.53 -2.60 -0.91
C GLY A 80 -6.68 -1.87 0.12
N TRP A 81 -5.94 -2.65 0.91
CA TRP A 81 -5.20 -2.17 2.06
C TRP A 81 -3.78 -2.73 2.07
N VAL A 82 -2.83 -1.87 2.40
CA VAL A 82 -1.44 -2.28 2.64
C VAL A 82 -0.99 -1.78 4.00
N ALA A 83 -0.15 -2.54 4.68
CA ALA A 83 0.42 -2.14 5.96
C ALA A 83 1.40 -0.97 5.73
N ARG A 84 1.15 0.17 6.37
CA ARG A 84 1.87 1.45 6.13
C ARG A 84 3.37 1.32 6.35
N HIS A 85 3.78 0.58 7.38
CA HIS A 85 5.19 0.38 7.69
C HIS A 85 5.95 -0.45 6.63
N CYS A 86 5.26 -1.14 5.72
CA CYS A 86 5.89 -1.92 4.65
C CYS A 86 6.12 -1.14 3.36
N VAL A 87 5.59 0.08 3.29
CA VAL A 87 5.61 0.91 2.11
C VAL A 87 5.99 2.34 2.44
N TYR A 88 6.43 3.09 1.43
CA TYR A 88 6.59 4.54 1.51
C TYR A 88 5.76 5.17 0.41
N ALA A 89 5.21 6.36 0.66
CA ALA A 89 4.54 7.11 -0.38
C ALA A 89 5.54 7.92 -1.21
N THR A 90 5.23 8.08 -2.48
CA THR A 90 5.95 8.89 -3.45
C THR A 90 4.94 9.66 -4.30
N TYR A 91 5.32 10.83 -4.78
CA TYR A 91 4.47 11.68 -5.63
C TYR A 91 5.09 11.76 -7.03
N GLU A 92 4.51 11.02 -7.97
CA GLU A 92 5.04 10.77 -9.32
C GLU A 92 3.98 11.02 -10.40
#